data_AF-A0A3S8YCR2-F1
#
_entry.id   AF-A0A3S8YCR2-F1
#
_cell.length_a   1.000
_cell.length_b   1.000
_cell.length_c   1.000
_cell.angle_alpha   90.00
_cell.angle_beta   90.00
_cell.angle_gamma   90.00
#
_symmetry.space_group_name_H-M   'P 1'
#
loop_
_entity.id
_entity.type
_entity.pdbx_description
1 polymer ?
#
loop_
_entity_poly.entity_id
_entity_poly.type
_entity_poly.pdbx_seq_one_letter_code
_entity_poly.pdbx_strand_id
1 'polypeptide(L)'
;MTPRWKVPALCATLLAPAVAVAISVTSVSVSLSDPPKAPPDRGFTLRYETPDPADEEHAALLHARRPAERAVEALNAYLDLPERVTVLARSCSGEGSGYDPVTRRIELCYDDLADDLALLGDEAAAADITAETLYHEAGHALIDTLRLPVASDRAEEDAADTFAAFMLIREGPPGERTLLAAAEAYRLAPPPGPGPDEHAPPADRAAAHLCLLHGAAPERHPAPTQGCAPAWPTVRDTWTRDLTPLLRTTPRPGVHGS
;
A
#
# COMPACT_ATOMS: atom_id res chain seq x y z
N MET A 1 -25.25 -62.17 10.38
CA MET A 1 -24.92 -63.61 10.30
C MET A 1 -23.49 -63.73 9.83
N THR A 2 -22.57 -64.14 10.70
CA THR A 2 -21.19 -64.49 10.33
C THR A 2 -21.20 -65.78 9.50
N PRO A 3 -20.18 -66.00 8.67
CA PRO A 3 -19.49 -67.26 8.84
C PRO A 3 -17.97 -67.21 8.66
N ARG A 4 -17.34 -67.92 9.60
CA ARG A 4 -16.35 -68.98 9.37
C ARG A 4 -14.93 -68.60 8.98
N TRP A 5 -14.11 -68.75 10.00
CA TRP A 5 -12.66 -68.93 9.99
C TRP A 5 -12.21 -70.10 9.09
N LYS A 6 -11.00 -69.98 8.55
CA LYS A 6 -10.11 -71.11 8.29
C LYS A 6 -8.72 -70.74 8.79
N VAL A 7 -8.29 -71.43 9.83
CA VAL A 7 -6.87 -71.56 10.22
C VAL A 7 -6.34 -72.82 9.55
N PRO A 8 -5.07 -72.82 9.12
CA PRO A 8 -4.28 -74.02 9.39
C PRO A 8 -2.86 -73.73 9.91
N ALA A 9 -2.50 -74.61 10.84
CA ALA A 9 -1.19 -75.24 11.06
C ALA A 9 0.04 -74.37 11.31
N LEU A 10 0.47 -74.41 12.59
CA LEU A 10 1.82 -74.10 13.04
C LEU A 10 2.86 -75.02 12.39
N CYS A 11 4.00 -74.45 12.02
CA CYS A 11 5.21 -75.20 11.71
C CYS A 11 6.44 -74.50 12.34
N ALA A 12 7.26 -75.32 12.99
CA ALA A 12 8.67 -75.16 13.30
C ALA A 12 9.13 -73.98 14.19
N THR A 13 9.45 -74.34 15.43
CA THR A 13 10.37 -73.64 16.33
C THR A 13 11.79 -73.60 15.77
N LEU A 14 12.35 -72.40 15.65
CA LEU A 14 13.80 -72.14 15.64
C LEU A 14 14.06 -70.90 16.49
N LEU A 15 14.71 -71.10 17.64
CA LEU A 15 15.24 -70.04 18.48
C LEU A 15 16.42 -69.39 17.76
N ALA A 16 16.25 -68.14 17.33
CA ALA A 16 17.33 -67.24 16.94
C ALA A 16 17.41 -66.10 17.98
N PRO A 17 18.60 -65.61 18.33
CA PRO A 17 18.77 -64.60 19.36
C PRO A 17 18.16 -63.27 18.88
N ALA A 18 17.27 -62.70 19.70
CA ALA A 18 16.72 -61.38 19.47
C ALA A 18 17.84 -60.33 19.62
N VAL A 19 18.34 -59.82 18.49
CA VAL A 19 19.05 -58.54 18.47
C VAL A 19 17.96 -57.46 18.62
N ALA A 20 17.85 -56.91 19.82
CA ALA A 20 17.00 -55.76 20.08
C ALA A 20 17.61 -54.55 19.35
N VAL A 21 17.11 -54.25 18.15
CA VAL A 21 17.35 -52.96 17.51
C VAL A 21 16.50 -51.94 18.28
N ALA A 22 17.14 -51.20 19.17
CA ALA A 22 16.55 -50.02 19.78
C ALA A 22 16.31 -48.99 18.68
N ILE A 23 15.10 -48.95 18.13
CA ILE A 23 14.66 -47.84 17.30
C ILE A 23 14.45 -46.68 18.28
N SER A 24 15.49 -45.85 18.43
CA SER A 24 15.34 -44.53 19.04
C SER A 24 14.39 -43.73 18.18
N VAL A 25 13.11 -43.73 18.55
CA VAL A 25 12.15 -42.76 18.04
C VAL A 25 12.52 -41.44 18.69
N THR A 26 13.41 -40.69 18.06
CA THR A 26 13.64 -39.29 18.41
C THR A 26 12.31 -38.58 18.21
N SER A 27 11.68 -38.21 19.32
CA SER A 27 10.54 -37.31 19.32
C SER A 27 11.03 -36.01 18.69
N VAL A 28 10.69 -35.79 17.42
CA VAL A 28 10.83 -34.48 16.80
C VAL A 28 9.78 -33.62 17.48
N SER A 29 10.19 -32.89 18.51
CA SER A 29 9.41 -31.79 19.04
C SER A 29 9.27 -30.78 17.90
N VAL A 30 8.13 -30.80 17.22
CA VAL A 30 7.73 -29.72 16.33
C VAL A 30 7.59 -28.51 17.24
N SER A 31 8.59 -27.64 17.21
CA SER A 31 8.52 -26.34 17.85
C SER A 31 7.36 -25.60 17.20
N LEU A 32 6.24 -25.50 17.91
CA LEU A 32 5.14 -24.62 17.52
C LEU A 32 5.78 -23.24 17.34
N SER A 33 5.75 -22.75 16.10
CA SER A 33 6.28 -21.44 15.73
C SER A 33 5.76 -20.39 16.71
N ASP A 34 6.64 -19.46 17.09
CA ASP A 34 6.27 -18.35 17.97
C ASP A 34 4.93 -17.73 17.51
N PRO A 35 4.04 -17.34 18.45
CA PRO A 35 2.80 -16.69 18.08
C PRO A 35 3.12 -15.45 17.21
N PRO A 36 2.32 -15.18 16.16
CA PRO A 36 2.58 -14.06 15.27
C PRO A 36 2.72 -12.77 16.08
N LYS A 37 3.82 -12.06 15.87
CA LYS A 37 4.12 -10.80 16.57
C LYS A 37 2.96 -9.83 16.38
N ALA A 38 2.46 -9.27 17.48
CA ALA A 38 1.42 -8.25 17.43
C ALA A 38 1.88 -7.06 16.57
N PRO A 39 1.01 -6.47 15.74
CA PRO A 39 1.37 -5.32 14.91
C PRO A 39 1.76 -4.12 15.78
N PRO A 40 2.68 -3.26 15.30
CA PRO A 40 3.04 -2.01 15.98
C PRO A 40 1.80 -1.20 16.34
N ASP A 41 1.77 -0.55 17.51
CA ASP A 41 0.66 0.28 18.02
C ASP A 41 0.64 1.72 17.52
N ARG A 42 1.62 2.07 16.69
CA ARG A 42 1.90 3.42 16.16
C ARG A 42 2.33 3.32 14.70
N GLY A 43 2.20 4.43 13.97
CA GLY A 43 2.61 4.50 12.57
C GLY A 43 1.61 3.85 11.61
N PHE A 44 1.99 3.86 10.35
CA PHE A 44 1.27 3.14 9.30
C PHE A 44 1.68 1.67 9.34
N THR A 45 0.71 0.76 9.33
CA THR A 45 0.96 -0.69 9.36
C THR A 45 0.28 -1.38 8.19
N LEU A 46 1.06 -2.01 7.33
CA LEU A 46 0.56 -2.69 6.13
C LEU A 46 0.16 -4.14 6.42
N ARG A 47 -0.97 -4.54 5.84
CA ARG A 47 -1.48 -5.91 5.84
C ARG A 47 -2.10 -6.21 4.48
N TYR A 48 -2.02 -7.49 4.10
CA TYR A 48 -2.64 -8.01 2.89
C TYR A 48 -3.65 -9.08 3.31
N GLU A 49 -4.86 -8.97 2.78
CA GLU A 49 -5.84 -10.05 2.81
C GLU A 49 -5.60 -11.01 1.64
N THR A 50 -6.09 -12.24 1.79
CA THR A 50 -6.15 -13.18 0.67
C THR A 50 -7.07 -12.59 -0.41
N PRO A 51 -6.59 -12.42 -1.66
CA PRO A 51 -7.41 -11.89 -2.73
C PRO A 51 -8.53 -12.87 -3.10
N ASP A 52 -9.63 -12.32 -3.60
CA ASP A 52 -10.60 -13.12 -4.34
C ASP A 52 -9.97 -13.67 -5.64
N PRO A 53 -10.48 -14.77 -6.22
CA PRO A 53 -9.89 -15.37 -7.43
C PRO A 53 -9.73 -14.42 -8.62
N ALA A 54 -10.58 -13.38 -8.71
CA ALA A 54 -10.51 -12.38 -9.78
C ALA A 54 -9.30 -11.43 -9.63
N ASP A 55 -8.76 -11.30 -8.42
CA ASP A 55 -7.74 -10.31 -8.07
C ASP A 55 -6.37 -10.94 -7.76
N GLU A 56 -6.24 -12.27 -7.89
CA GLU A 56 -5.00 -12.99 -7.57
C GLU A 56 -3.78 -12.44 -8.33
N GLU A 57 -3.95 -12.10 -9.62
CA GLU A 57 -2.89 -11.54 -10.45
C GLU A 57 -2.50 -10.12 -10.02
N HIS A 58 -3.48 -9.25 -9.75
CA HIS A 58 -3.26 -7.88 -9.31
C HIS A 58 -2.62 -7.84 -7.91
N ALA A 59 -3.09 -8.67 -6.98
CA ALA A 59 -2.47 -8.82 -5.67
C ALA A 59 -1.02 -9.32 -5.79
N ALA A 60 -0.74 -10.27 -6.68
CA ALA A 60 0.61 -10.75 -6.93
C ALA A 60 1.52 -9.67 -7.54
N LEU A 61 1.01 -8.86 -8.47
CA LEU A 61 1.73 -7.73 -9.05
C LEU A 61 2.07 -6.68 -7.98
N LEU A 62 1.08 -6.31 -7.15
CA LEU A 62 1.25 -5.40 -6.04
C LEU A 62 2.36 -5.88 -5.08
N HIS A 63 2.32 -7.15 -4.68
CA HIS A 63 3.35 -7.76 -3.84
C HIS A 63 4.73 -7.79 -4.51
N ALA A 64 4.80 -8.14 -5.81
CA ALA A 64 6.08 -8.26 -6.52
C ALA A 64 6.78 -6.91 -6.70
N ARG A 65 6.00 -5.83 -6.87
CA ARG A 65 6.51 -4.46 -7.10
C ARG A 65 6.72 -3.66 -5.82
N ARG A 66 6.10 -4.09 -4.72
CA ARG A 66 6.21 -3.51 -3.38
C ARG A 66 5.96 -1.98 -3.29
N PRO A 67 4.99 -1.39 -4.02
CA PRO A 67 4.73 0.05 -3.93
C PRO A 67 4.14 0.41 -2.57
N ALA A 68 3.23 -0.40 -2.02
CA ALA A 68 2.61 -0.17 -0.72
C ALA A 68 3.62 -0.28 0.44
N GLU A 69 4.52 -1.26 0.42
CA GLU A 69 5.58 -1.38 1.40
C GLU A 69 6.51 -0.16 1.36
N ARG A 70 6.93 0.27 0.16
CA ARG A 70 7.78 1.45 0.00
C ARG A 70 7.12 2.71 0.56
N ALA A 71 5.84 2.92 0.23
CA ALA A 71 5.10 4.08 0.69
C ALA A 71 4.90 4.09 2.22
N VAL A 72 4.55 2.95 2.81
CA VAL A 72 4.45 2.80 4.28
C VAL A 72 5.79 2.97 4.97
N GLU A 73 6.88 2.43 4.40
CA GLU A 73 8.23 2.62 4.90
C GLU A 73 8.63 4.11 4.88
N ALA A 74 8.32 4.83 3.79
CA ALA A 74 8.60 6.25 3.63
C ALA A 74 7.78 7.13 4.58
N LEU A 75 6.46 6.88 4.72
CA LEU A 75 5.61 7.55 5.71
C LEU A 75 6.18 7.39 7.12
N ASN A 76 6.49 6.15 7.51
CA ASN A 76 7.03 5.87 8.84
C ASN A 76 8.47 6.34 9.03
N ALA A 77 9.24 6.53 7.96
CA ALA A 77 10.56 7.13 8.05
C ALA A 77 10.50 8.65 8.22
N TYR A 78 9.44 9.28 7.72
CA TYR A 78 9.25 10.73 7.80
C TYR A 78 8.47 11.16 9.04
N LEU A 79 7.49 10.36 9.46
CA LEU A 79 6.51 10.68 10.49
C LEU A 79 6.65 9.76 11.71
N ASP A 80 6.42 10.32 12.90
CA ASP A 80 6.26 9.63 14.17
C ASP A 80 4.81 9.67 14.62
N LEU A 81 3.94 8.99 13.88
CA LEU A 81 2.51 8.94 14.18
C LEU A 81 2.29 8.18 15.50
N PRO A 82 1.69 8.82 16.52
CA PRO A 82 1.55 8.21 17.85
C PRO A 82 0.53 7.07 17.89
N GLU A 83 -0.40 7.06 16.94
CA GLU A 83 -1.48 6.08 16.82
C GLU A 83 -1.31 5.28 15.53
N ARG A 84 -1.89 4.08 15.50
CA ARG A 84 -1.83 3.19 14.33
C ARG A 84 -2.85 3.62 13.28
N VAL A 85 -2.39 3.77 12.04
CA VAL A 85 -3.22 3.71 10.84
C VAL A 85 -2.96 2.37 10.14
N THR A 86 -4.01 1.61 9.85
CA THR A 86 -3.87 0.33 9.16
C THR A 86 -3.99 0.55 7.66
N VAL A 87 -3.00 0.11 6.87
CA VAL A 87 -3.14 -0.03 5.42
C VAL A 87 -3.51 -1.48 5.14
N LEU A 88 -4.68 -1.72 4.57
CA LEU A 88 -5.22 -3.04 4.29
C LEU A 88 -5.40 -3.21 2.78
N ALA A 89 -4.52 -3.98 2.16
CA ALA A 89 -4.69 -4.38 0.78
C ALA A 89 -5.67 -5.56 0.69
N ARG A 90 -6.75 -5.42 -0.11
CA ARG A 90 -7.86 -6.39 -0.17
C ARG A 90 -8.61 -6.32 -1.51
N SER A 91 -9.45 -7.31 -1.76
CA SER A 91 -10.49 -7.21 -2.80
C SER A 91 -11.63 -6.33 -2.31
N CYS A 92 -11.99 -5.31 -3.09
CA CYS A 92 -12.97 -4.29 -2.69
C CYS A 92 -14.30 -4.38 -3.44
N SER A 93 -14.42 -5.24 -4.46
CA SER A 93 -15.66 -5.41 -5.22
C SER A 93 -16.18 -4.10 -5.87
N GLY A 94 -15.27 -3.23 -6.27
CA GLY A 94 -15.55 -1.94 -6.92
C GLY A 94 -15.87 -0.79 -5.99
N GLU A 95 -15.68 -0.94 -4.67
CA GLU A 95 -15.87 0.17 -3.71
C GLU A 95 -14.76 1.23 -3.81
N GLY A 96 -13.60 0.89 -4.38
CA GLY A 96 -12.44 1.77 -4.51
C GLY A 96 -11.61 1.88 -3.24
N SER A 97 -10.34 2.26 -3.40
CA SER A 97 -9.44 2.55 -2.28
C SER A 97 -9.91 3.79 -1.52
N GLY A 98 -9.67 3.82 -0.20
CA GLY A 98 -10.19 4.90 0.64
C GLY A 98 -9.74 4.85 2.10
N TYR A 99 -9.78 5.99 2.78
CA TYR A 99 -9.57 6.10 4.22
C TYR A 99 -10.89 6.14 5.01
N ASP A 100 -11.02 5.23 5.97
CA ASP A 100 -12.09 5.24 6.97
C ASP A 100 -11.62 5.88 8.28
N PRO A 101 -12.13 7.07 8.67
CA PRO A 101 -11.76 7.75 9.91
C PRO A 101 -12.28 7.06 11.17
N VAL A 102 -13.34 6.24 11.09
CA VAL A 102 -13.90 5.53 12.24
C VAL A 102 -12.97 4.40 12.67
N THR A 103 -12.44 3.64 11.71
CA THR A 103 -11.53 2.52 11.99
C THR A 103 -10.05 2.88 11.84
N ARG A 104 -9.73 4.06 11.31
CA ARG A 104 -8.38 4.54 10.95
C ARG A 104 -7.67 3.56 10.04
N ARG A 105 -8.35 3.24 8.96
CA ARG A 105 -7.91 2.23 8.01
C ARG A 105 -7.96 2.80 6.61
N ILE A 106 -6.83 2.68 5.92
CA ILE A 106 -6.71 2.86 4.48
C ILE A 106 -6.99 1.48 3.87
N GLU A 107 -8.04 1.37 3.07
CA GLU A 107 -8.28 0.23 2.20
C GLU A 107 -7.61 0.49 0.86
N LEU A 108 -6.83 -0.49 0.41
CA LEU A 108 -6.12 -0.44 -0.86
C LEU A 108 -6.62 -1.61 -1.72
N CYS A 109 -7.27 -1.28 -2.82
CA CYS A 109 -8.06 -2.25 -3.57
C CYS A 109 -7.22 -2.91 -4.66
N TYR A 110 -7.25 -4.24 -4.71
CA TYR A 110 -6.58 -4.99 -5.77
C TYR A 110 -7.23 -4.74 -7.14
N ASP A 111 -8.54 -4.50 -7.15
CA ASP A 111 -9.34 -4.21 -8.34
C ASP A 111 -9.06 -2.82 -8.93
N ASP A 112 -8.67 -1.81 -8.13
CA ASP A 112 -8.21 -0.51 -8.65
C ASP A 112 -6.95 -0.66 -9.50
N LEU A 113 -6.03 -1.55 -9.10
CA LEU A 113 -4.83 -1.85 -9.87
C LEU A 113 -5.17 -2.51 -11.23
N ALA A 114 -6.27 -3.27 -11.28
CA ALA A 114 -6.76 -3.83 -12.54
C ALA A 114 -7.22 -2.73 -13.50
N ASP A 115 -7.95 -1.74 -12.97
CA ASP A 115 -8.44 -0.60 -13.73
C ASP A 115 -7.28 0.29 -14.21
N ASP A 116 -6.32 0.59 -13.34
CA ASP A 116 -5.10 1.34 -13.70
C ASP A 116 -4.29 0.62 -14.79
N LEU A 117 -4.16 -0.71 -14.69
CA LEU A 117 -3.48 -1.52 -15.70
C LEU A 117 -4.22 -1.48 -17.04
N ALA A 118 -5.55 -1.59 -17.03
CA ALA A 118 -6.37 -1.49 -18.23
C ALA A 118 -6.26 -0.11 -18.88
N LEU A 119 -6.14 0.94 -18.06
CA LEU A 119 -6.05 2.33 -18.50
C LEU A 119 -4.69 2.65 -19.12
N LEU A 120 -3.60 2.24 -18.45
CA LEU A 120 -2.23 2.61 -18.82
C LEU A 120 -1.57 1.61 -19.78
N GLY A 121 -1.96 0.35 -19.72
CA GLY A 121 -1.32 -0.73 -20.48
C GLY A 121 0.14 -1.00 -20.06
N ASP A 122 0.56 -0.54 -18.89
CA ASP A 122 1.90 -0.71 -18.33
C ASP A 122 1.82 -1.18 -16.87
N GLU A 123 2.24 -2.42 -16.61
CA GLU A 123 2.20 -3.04 -15.28
C GLU A 123 3.05 -2.31 -14.25
N ALA A 124 4.17 -1.73 -14.65
CA ALA A 124 5.06 -1.04 -13.72
C ALA A 124 4.45 0.30 -13.30
N ALA A 125 3.91 1.05 -14.26
CA ALA A 125 3.22 2.32 -14.02
C ALA A 125 1.96 2.10 -13.17
N ALA A 126 1.12 1.12 -13.53
CA ALA A 126 -0.09 0.80 -12.77
C ALA A 126 0.23 0.41 -11.32
N ALA A 127 1.21 -0.48 -11.11
CA ALA A 127 1.63 -0.84 -9.77
C ALA A 127 2.25 0.34 -9.00
N ASP A 128 3.04 1.19 -9.66
CA ASP A 128 3.67 2.32 -8.98
C ASP A 128 2.64 3.39 -8.57
N ILE A 129 1.55 3.59 -9.31
CA ILE A 129 0.47 4.54 -8.96
C ILE A 129 -0.23 4.17 -7.67
N THR A 130 -0.25 2.90 -7.28
CA THR A 130 -0.71 2.47 -5.95
C THR A 130 -0.02 3.25 -4.82
N ALA A 131 1.25 3.68 -5.00
CA ALA A 131 1.91 4.54 -4.01
C ALA A 131 1.31 5.95 -3.96
N GLU A 132 0.89 6.51 -5.09
CA GLU A 132 0.17 7.79 -5.16
C GLU A 132 -1.17 7.69 -4.42
N THR A 133 -1.97 6.66 -4.72
CA THR A 133 -3.24 6.38 -4.03
C THR A 133 -3.04 6.22 -2.53
N LEU A 134 -2.07 5.41 -2.10
CA LEU A 134 -1.80 5.22 -0.67
C LEU A 134 -1.39 6.54 -0.01
N TYR A 135 -0.56 7.35 -0.67
CA TYR A 135 -0.22 8.65 -0.10
C TYR A 135 -1.42 9.59 -0.06
N HIS A 136 -2.28 9.61 -1.08
CA HIS A 136 -3.52 10.37 -1.06
C HIS A 136 -4.36 10.00 0.18
N GLU A 137 -4.62 8.71 0.41
CA GLU A 137 -5.37 8.23 1.58
C GLU A 137 -4.65 8.50 2.91
N ALA A 138 -3.32 8.48 2.91
CA ALA A 138 -2.55 8.91 4.06
C ALA A 138 -2.69 10.43 4.32
N GLY A 139 -2.94 11.23 3.29
CA GLY A 139 -3.31 12.65 3.41
C GLY A 139 -4.58 12.82 4.22
N HIS A 140 -5.65 12.10 3.87
CA HIS A 140 -6.90 12.05 4.64
C HIS A 140 -6.69 11.63 6.09
N ALA A 141 -5.92 10.56 6.31
CA ALA A 141 -5.58 10.09 7.65
C ALA A 141 -4.83 11.14 8.50
N LEU A 142 -3.96 11.93 7.87
CA LEU A 142 -3.20 13.00 8.53
C LEU A 142 -4.06 14.23 8.79
N ILE A 143 -4.96 14.59 7.88
CA ILE A 143 -5.95 15.66 8.07
C ILE A 143 -6.83 15.35 9.29
N ASP A 144 -7.37 14.13 9.38
CA ASP A 144 -8.15 13.65 10.53
C ASP A 144 -7.33 13.66 11.82
N THR A 145 -6.14 13.04 11.80
CA THR A 145 -5.28 12.92 12.99
C THR A 145 -4.86 14.28 13.56
N LEU A 146 -4.49 15.22 12.69
CA LEU A 146 -4.04 16.56 13.08
C LEU A 146 -5.20 17.55 13.23
N ARG A 147 -6.41 17.16 12.83
CA ARG A 147 -7.60 18.02 12.73
C ARG A 147 -7.31 19.29 11.91
N LEU A 148 -6.70 19.10 10.74
CA LEU A 148 -6.36 20.21 9.86
C LEU A 148 -7.66 20.87 9.35
N PRO A 149 -7.71 22.20 9.29
CA PRO A 149 -8.89 22.89 8.77
C PRO A 149 -8.96 22.74 7.24
N VAL A 150 -10.00 22.08 6.75
CA VAL A 150 -10.36 22.00 5.33
C VAL A 150 -11.69 22.72 5.10
N ALA A 151 -11.81 23.45 3.99
CA ALA A 151 -12.93 24.36 3.76
C ALA A 151 -14.21 23.66 3.24
N SER A 152 -14.05 22.47 2.68
CA SER A 152 -15.08 21.65 2.03
C SER A 152 -14.48 20.29 1.69
N ASP A 153 -15.32 19.29 1.39
CA ASP A 153 -14.89 17.95 0.94
C ASP A 153 -13.90 18.05 -0.24
N ARG A 154 -14.22 18.89 -1.24
CA ARG A 154 -13.32 19.18 -2.37
C ARG A 154 -11.93 19.70 -1.98
N ALA A 155 -11.85 20.48 -0.89
CA ALA A 155 -10.60 21.06 -0.43
C ALA A 155 -9.78 20.04 0.39
N GLU A 156 -10.45 19.07 1.00
CA GLU A 156 -9.82 17.91 1.63
C GLU A 156 -9.18 17.01 0.56
N GLU A 157 -9.90 16.73 -0.53
CA GLU A 157 -9.36 16.00 -1.68
C GLU A 157 -8.16 16.69 -2.33
N ASP A 158 -8.23 18.02 -2.53
CA ASP A 158 -7.09 18.80 -3.01
C ASP A 158 -5.89 18.73 -2.07
N ALA A 159 -6.14 18.72 -0.76
CA ALA A 159 -5.08 18.57 0.22
C ALA A 159 -4.46 17.16 0.11
N ALA A 160 -5.27 16.10 0.05
CA ALA A 160 -4.82 14.72 -0.12
C ALA A 160 -3.98 14.52 -1.40
N ASP A 161 -4.44 15.03 -2.55
CA ASP A 161 -3.68 15.01 -3.81
C ASP A 161 -2.32 15.72 -3.69
N THR A 162 -2.31 16.89 -3.06
CA THR A 162 -1.06 17.63 -2.89
C THR A 162 -0.12 16.99 -1.87
N PHE A 163 -0.64 16.23 -0.90
CA PHE A 163 0.17 15.41 -0.01
C PHE A 163 0.81 14.23 -0.73
N ALA A 164 0.06 13.55 -1.62
CA ALA A 164 0.59 12.50 -2.47
C ALA A 164 1.75 13.00 -3.33
N ALA A 165 1.55 14.14 -4.03
CA ALA A 165 2.60 14.79 -4.78
C ALA A 165 3.79 15.20 -3.91
N PHE A 166 3.54 15.74 -2.71
CA PHE A 166 4.59 16.11 -1.76
C PHE A 166 5.48 14.92 -1.36
N MET A 167 4.88 13.77 -1.03
CA MET A 167 5.65 12.58 -0.66
C MET A 167 6.41 12.01 -1.86
N LEU A 168 5.78 11.90 -3.02
CA LEU A 168 6.42 11.37 -4.23
C LEU A 168 7.58 12.24 -4.72
N ILE A 169 7.44 13.57 -4.72
CA ILE A 169 8.54 14.47 -5.10
C ILE A 169 9.73 14.35 -4.14
N ARG A 170 9.50 14.06 -2.85
CA ARG A 170 10.57 13.84 -1.87
C ARG A 170 11.37 12.55 -2.10
N GLU A 171 10.78 11.58 -2.81
CA GLU A 171 11.50 10.36 -3.22
C GLU A 171 12.43 10.60 -4.42
N GLY A 172 12.40 11.79 -5.02
CA GLY A 172 13.24 12.16 -6.16
C GLY A 172 12.76 11.50 -7.46
N PRO A 173 13.68 11.19 -8.40
CA PRO A 173 13.31 10.74 -9.74
C PRO A 173 12.36 9.53 -9.80
N PRO A 174 12.43 8.52 -8.91
CA PRO A 174 11.43 7.45 -8.87
C PRO A 174 10.01 7.94 -8.57
N GLY A 175 9.81 8.71 -7.50
CA GLY A 175 8.49 9.23 -7.16
C GLY A 175 7.99 10.27 -8.16
N GLU A 176 8.89 11.06 -8.77
CA GLU A 176 8.53 11.95 -9.90
C GLU A 176 7.96 11.16 -11.10
N ARG A 177 8.49 9.96 -11.39
CA ARG A 177 7.94 9.09 -12.45
C ARG A 177 6.57 8.53 -12.07
N THR A 178 6.39 8.13 -10.82
CA THR A 178 5.07 7.71 -10.31
C THR A 178 4.04 8.83 -10.42
N LEU A 179 4.41 10.06 -10.06
CA LEU A 179 3.51 11.21 -10.14
C LEU A 179 3.17 11.59 -11.60
N LEU A 180 4.11 11.41 -12.53
CA LEU A 180 3.84 11.51 -13.97
C LEU A 180 2.87 10.43 -14.46
N ALA A 181 3.02 9.19 -13.99
CA ALA A 181 2.11 8.10 -14.31
C ALA A 181 0.70 8.38 -13.78
N ALA A 182 0.57 8.85 -12.54
CA ALA A 182 -0.72 9.27 -11.97
C ALA A 182 -1.37 10.41 -12.78
N ALA A 183 -0.58 11.41 -13.19
CA ALA A 183 -1.08 12.48 -14.05
C ALA A 183 -1.58 11.96 -15.42
N GLU A 184 -0.92 10.95 -16.00
CA GLU A 184 -1.41 10.33 -17.23
C GLU A 184 -2.65 9.46 -17.00
N ALA A 185 -2.72 8.71 -15.90
CA ALA A 185 -3.93 7.99 -15.51
C ALA A 185 -5.13 8.95 -15.41
N TYR A 186 -4.99 10.09 -14.74
CA TYR A 186 -6.05 11.11 -14.68
C TYR A 186 -6.40 11.72 -16.05
N ARG A 187 -5.45 11.81 -17.00
CA ARG A 187 -5.74 12.27 -18.37
C ARG A 187 -6.55 11.25 -19.18
N LEU A 188 -6.30 9.97 -18.93
CA LEU A 188 -6.97 8.87 -19.61
C LEU A 188 -8.31 8.50 -18.95
N ALA A 189 -8.47 8.83 -17.67
CA ALA A 189 -9.66 8.51 -16.90
C ALA A 189 -10.93 9.06 -17.57
N PRO A 190 -12.03 8.29 -17.54
CA PRO A 190 -13.31 8.76 -18.04
C PRO A 190 -13.78 10.00 -17.23
N PRO A 191 -14.61 10.86 -17.83
CA PRO A 191 -15.25 11.94 -17.06
C PRO A 191 -16.09 11.33 -15.92
N PRO A 192 -16.21 12.03 -14.79
CA PRO A 192 -16.97 11.54 -13.66
C PRO A 192 -18.43 11.27 -14.04
N GLY A 193 -19.04 10.32 -13.36
CA GLY A 193 -20.44 9.97 -13.53
C GLY A 193 -21.39 11.13 -13.16
N PRO A 194 -22.70 10.98 -13.43
CA PRO A 194 -23.68 12.00 -13.06
C PRO A 194 -23.82 12.09 -11.53
N GLY A 195 -23.50 13.25 -10.96
CA GLY A 195 -23.62 13.52 -9.52
C GLY A 195 -22.61 14.57 -9.07
N PRO A 196 -22.69 15.04 -7.81
CA PRO A 196 -21.58 15.73 -7.19
C PRO A 196 -20.42 14.74 -7.01
N ASP A 197 -19.26 15.09 -7.53
CA ASP A 197 -17.99 14.43 -7.26
C ASP A 197 -17.20 15.35 -6.33
N GLU A 198 -16.64 14.79 -5.26
CA GLU A 198 -15.78 15.53 -4.33
C GLU A 198 -14.40 15.80 -4.93
N HIS A 199 -13.98 15.03 -5.93
CA HIS A 199 -12.73 15.25 -6.64
C HIS A 199 -12.83 16.38 -7.67
N ALA A 200 -11.67 16.95 -8.00
CA ALA A 200 -11.57 17.75 -9.21
C ALA A 200 -11.87 16.90 -10.44
N PRO A 201 -12.30 17.53 -11.54
CA PRO A 201 -12.23 16.89 -12.85
C PRO A 201 -10.84 16.26 -13.07
N PRO A 202 -10.75 15.03 -13.61
CA PRO A 202 -9.46 14.34 -13.77
C PRO A 202 -8.41 15.15 -14.53
N ALA A 203 -8.80 15.90 -15.56
CA ALA A 203 -7.90 16.79 -16.28
C ALA A 203 -7.27 17.89 -15.41
N ASP A 204 -8.01 18.38 -14.40
CA ASP A 204 -7.52 19.40 -13.47
C ASP A 204 -6.56 18.77 -12.45
N ARG A 205 -6.84 17.55 -11.96
CA ARG A 205 -5.92 16.77 -11.11
C ARG A 205 -4.59 16.47 -11.83
N ALA A 206 -4.67 16.02 -13.08
CA ALA A 206 -3.50 15.82 -13.93
C ALA A 206 -2.68 17.11 -14.09
N ALA A 207 -3.34 18.23 -14.38
CA ALA A 207 -2.67 19.52 -14.52
C ALA A 207 -1.99 19.93 -13.21
N ALA A 208 -2.64 19.76 -12.06
CA ALA A 208 -2.08 20.06 -10.75
C ALA A 208 -0.78 19.28 -10.47
N HIS A 209 -0.77 17.97 -10.72
CA HIS A 209 0.43 17.13 -10.57
C HIS A 209 1.58 17.59 -11.45
N LEU A 210 1.30 17.91 -12.72
CA LEU A 210 2.31 18.45 -13.65
C LEU A 210 2.84 19.82 -13.21
N CYS A 211 1.99 20.67 -12.62
CA CYS A 211 2.40 21.96 -12.07
C CYS A 211 3.34 21.80 -10.87
N LEU A 212 3.06 20.85 -10.00
CA LEU A 212 3.88 20.55 -8.83
C LEU A 212 5.25 19.98 -9.23
N LEU A 213 5.27 19.05 -10.19
CA LEU A 213 6.51 18.52 -10.78
C LEU A 213 7.37 19.62 -11.39
N HIS A 214 6.77 20.47 -12.23
CA HIS A 214 7.46 21.61 -12.83
C HIS A 214 8.01 22.57 -11.77
N GLY A 215 7.20 22.91 -10.76
CA GLY A 215 7.61 23.81 -9.69
C GLY A 215 8.72 23.23 -8.79
N ALA A 216 8.79 21.91 -8.66
CA ALA A 216 9.81 21.23 -7.86
C ALA A 216 11.13 21.04 -8.60
N ALA A 217 11.06 20.73 -9.90
CA ALA A 217 12.23 20.44 -10.73
C ALA A 217 12.03 20.89 -12.18
N PRO A 218 12.08 22.22 -12.45
CA PRO A 218 11.74 22.77 -13.76
C PRO A 218 12.68 22.32 -14.89
N GLU A 219 13.92 21.94 -14.56
CA GLU A 219 14.89 21.41 -15.53
C GLU A 219 14.57 19.97 -15.98
N ARG A 220 13.82 19.21 -15.16
CA ARG A 220 13.39 17.83 -15.48
C ARG A 220 11.98 17.79 -16.05
N HIS A 221 11.12 18.72 -15.62
CA HIS A 221 9.71 18.75 -15.96
C HIS A 221 9.38 20.09 -16.61
N PRO A 222 9.11 20.14 -17.92
CA PRO A 222 8.80 21.39 -18.60
C PRO A 222 7.48 22.00 -18.12
N ALA A 223 7.35 23.32 -18.26
CA ALA A 223 6.15 24.03 -17.86
C ALA A 223 4.92 23.54 -18.65
N PRO A 224 3.79 23.27 -17.96
CA PRO A 224 2.49 23.13 -18.60
C PRO A 224 2.14 24.32 -19.51
N THR A 225 1.33 24.08 -20.54
CA THR A 225 0.93 25.10 -21.52
C THR A 225 -0.11 26.09 -20.99
N GLN A 226 -0.74 25.77 -19.86
CA GLN A 226 -1.71 26.61 -19.16
C GLN A 226 -1.13 27.03 -17.80
N GLY A 227 -1.68 28.10 -17.21
CA GLY A 227 -1.17 28.64 -15.94
C GLY A 227 -1.04 27.57 -14.85
N CYS A 228 0.05 27.61 -14.09
CA CYS A 228 0.37 26.55 -13.14
C CYS A 228 -0.24 26.79 -11.76
N ALA A 229 -1.11 25.88 -11.32
CA ALA A 229 -1.61 25.81 -9.95
C ALA A 229 -1.88 24.33 -9.58
N PRO A 230 -1.66 23.94 -8.31
CA PRO A 230 -1.05 24.73 -7.23
C PRO A 230 0.47 24.89 -7.41
N ALA A 231 1.06 25.86 -6.72
CA ALA A 231 2.50 26.13 -6.79
C ALA A 231 3.28 25.28 -5.77
N TRP A 232 4.33 24.59 -6.24
CA TRP A 232 5.12 23.68 -5.39
C TRP A 232 5.64 24.29 -4.08
N PRO A 233 6.25 25.50 -4.05
CA PRO A 233 6.72 26.08 -2.79
C PRO A 233 5.59 26.21 -1.76
N THR A 234 4.39 26.61 -2.18
CA THR A 234 3.22 26.75 -1.29
C THR A 234 2.80 25.39 -0.72
N VAL A 235 2.70 24.36 -1.56
CA VAL A 235 2.34 23.00 -1.14
C VAL A 235 3.39 22.44 -0.17
N ARG A 236 4.67 22.52 -0.53
CA ARG A 236 5.78 22.05 0.30
C ARG A 236 5.78 22.72 1.67
N ASP A 237 5.65 24.04 1.70
CA ASP A 237 5.74 24.81 2.95
C ASP A 237 4.50 24.57 3.84
N THR A 238 3.33 24.41 3.23
CA THR A 238 2.07 24.06 3.92
C THR A 238 2.20 22.69 4.58
N TRP A 239 2.50 21.63 3.83
CA TRP A 239 2.63 20.28 4.39
C TRP A 239 3.78 20.18 5.39
N THR A 240 4.90 20.85 5.16
CA THR A 240 6.02 20.85 6.13
C THR A 240 5.60 21.49 7.46
N ARG A 241 4.87 22.61 7.42
CA ARG A 241 4.35 23.27 8.62
C ARG A 241 3.32 22.38 9.31
N ASP A 242 2.34 21.88 8.58
CA ASP A 242 1.20 21.18 9.16
C ASP A 242 1.63 19.84 9.79
N LEU A 243 2.63 19.17 9.20
CA LEU A 243 3.21 17.93 9.73
C LEU A 243 4.20 18.13 10.88
N THR A 244 4.58 19.37 11.22
CA THR A 244 5.58 19.66 12.27
C THR A 244 5.36 18.88 13.58
N PRO A 245 4.12 18.69 14.09
CA PRO A 245 3.87 17.91 15.30
C PRO A 245 4.24 16.42 15.19
N LEU A 246 4.32 15.89 13.97
CA LEU A 246 4.55 14.47 13.67
C LEU A 246 5.92 14.21 13.03
N LEU A 247 6.71 15.24 12.71
CA LEU A 247 8.02 15.02 12.06
C LEU A 247 8.97 14.26 12.98
N ARG A 248 9.61 13.20 12.46
CA ARG A 248 10.69 12.54 13.18
C ARG A 248 11.86 13.49 13.40
N THR A 249 12.27 13.63 14.65
CA THR A 249 13.40 14.47 15.06
C THR A 249 14.76 13.77 14.95
N THR A 250 14.76 12.45 14.70
CA THR A 250 15.98 11.63 14.53
C THR A 250 15.87 10.77 13.27
N PRO A 251 16.85 10.82 12.35
CA PRO A 251 16.90 9.90 11.22
C PRO A 251 17.01 8.45 11.70
N ARG A 252 16.31 7.53 11.03
CA ARG A 252 16.54 6.09 11.23
C ARG A 252 17.99 5.79 10.81
N PRO A 253 18.81 5.14 11.63
CA PRO A 253 20.14 4.73 11.18
C PRO A 253 19.97 3.73 10.02
N GLY A 254 20.36 4.11 8.80
CA GLY A 254 20.46 3.16 7.68
C GLY A 254 20.15 3.65 6.26
N VAL A 255 19.67 4.87 6.02
CA VAL A 255 19.45 5.35 4.64
C VAL A 255 20.30 6.60 4.40
N HIS A 256 21.56 6.37 4.05
CA HIS A 256 22.37 7.39 3.42
C HIS A 256 21.93 7.52 1.95
N GLY A 257 21.63 8.76 1.56
CA GLY A 257 21.25 9.10 0.21
C GLY A 257 22.34 8.79 -0.81
N SER A 258 21.89 8.62 -2.05
CA SER A 258 22.65 8.82 -3.27
C SER A 258 21.74 9.52 -4.26
#